data_AF-A0A6B2G2F7-F1
#
_entry.id   AF-A0A6B2G2F7-F1
#
_cell.length_a   1.000
_cell.length_b   1.000
_cell.length_c   1.000
_cell.angle_alpha   90.00
_cell.angle_beta   90.00
_cell.angle_gamma   90.00
#
_symmetry.space_group_name_H-M   'P 1'
#
loop_
_entity.id
_entity.type
_entity.pdbx_description
1 polymer ?
#
loop_
_entity_poly.entity_id
_entity_poly.type
_entity_poly.pdbx_seq_one_letter_code
_entity_poly.pdbx_strand_id
1 'polypeptide(L)'
;KCSIVWNYLGTSLSLAQTRYVKKTIHHSLEIVYIKLKDSSVETIELKNPVSDFVWEPYGSLCALVSTSTVMILRSDNQTTATIKTIENCNFQEALWCPLGQILILASNRGDIMFEVWSFDGKNISLLGRGQHTDANYIAWSSTGKFFVTSSHGPNASGNKFIIWSCAGYILISQSIQSLSYCLWRPRSKIFSTPTDIQNIWTNIEKYTRQYSEEIKSLKLTHHKFVDTVKVDVNWLAPSTAAQIERIKKISNYCKRYRGIIDEERYSSIAARNYPIKARL
;
A
#
# COMPACT_ATOMS: atom_id res chain seq x y z
N LYS A 1 3.99 -26.65 -7.97
CA LYS A 1 4.19 -25.17 -7.89
C LYS A 1 5.25 -24.92 -6.83
N CYS A 2 6.19 -24.03 -7.11
CA CYS A 2 7.27 -23.65 -6.21
C CYS A 2 7.38 -22.11 -6.26
N SER A 3 7.37 -21.47 -5.11
CA SER A 3 7.53 -20.01 -4.97
C SER A 3 8.62 -19.72 -3.96
N ILE A 4 9.58 -18.92 -4.39
CA ILE A 4 10.76 -18.54 -3.62
C ILE A 4 10.61 -17.08 -3.23
N VAL A 5 10.69 -16.76 -1.94
CA VAL A 5 10.49 -15.42 -1.41
C VAL A 5 11.61 -15.07 -0.44
N TRP A 6 12.32 -14.00 -0.74
CA TRP A 6 13.34 -13.43 0.13
C TRP A 6 12.69 -12.52 1.16
N ASN A 7 13.21 -12.53 2.38
CA ASN A 7 12.88 -11.46 3.30
C ASN A 7 13.56 -10.15 2.86
N TYR A 8 13.03 -9.01 3.32
CA TYR A 8 13.50 -7.71 2.87
C TYR A 8 14.99 -7.44 3.17
N LEU A 9 15.50 -8.02 4.26
CA LEU A 9 16.87 -7.83 4.72
C LEU A 9 17.87 -8.85 4.11
N GLY A 10 17.40 -9.80 3.30
CA GLY A 10 18.23 -10.86 2.72
C GLY A 10 18.82 -11.84 3.74
N THR A 11 18.27 -11.93 4.94
CA THR A 11 18.76 -12.84 6.01
C THR A 11 18.11 -14.22 5.97
N SER A 12 16.93 -14.32 5.36
CA SER A 12 16.13 -15.53 5.34
C SER A 12 15.50 -15.71 3.96
N LEU A 13 15.45 -16.97 3.51
CA LEU A 13 14.85 -17.38 2.25
C LEU A 13 13.73 -18.37 2.52
N SER A 14 12.56 -18.14 1.91
CA SER A 14 11.42 -19.03 2.05
C SER A 14 11.10 -19.73 0.74
N LEU A 15 10.84 -21.02 0.84
CA LEU A 15 10.46 -21.90 -0.24
C LEU A 15 9.09 -22.51 0.08
N ALA A 16 8.05 -21.98 -0.53
CA ALA A 16 6.72 -22.59 -0.48
C ALA A 16 6.55 -23.49 -1.71
N GLN A 17 6.32 -24.78 -1.46
CA GLN A 17 6.32 -25.79 -2.52
C GLN A 17 5.22 -26.83 -2.34
N THR A 18 4.77 -27.34 -3.49
CA THR A 18 3.91 -28.53 -3.59
C THR A 18 4.71 -29.62 -4.29
N ARG A 19 5.02 -30.70 -3.56
CA ARG A 19 5.76 -31.88 -4.04
C ARG A 19 4.78 -33.02 -4.33
N TYR A 20 4.99 -33.71 -5.44
CA TYR A 20 4.27 -34.93 -5.79
C TYR A 20 5.19 -36.12 -5.53
N VAL A 21 4.84 -36.94 -4.53
CA VAL A 21 5.60 -38.14 -4.20
C VAL A 21 4.72 -39.34 -4.49
N LYS A 22 5.05 -40.09 -5.54
CA LYS A 22 4.21 -41.19 -6.04
C LYS A 22 2.78 -40.70 -6.36
N LYS A 23 1.79 -41.05 -5.51
CA LYS A 23 0.37 -40.66 -5.65
C LYS A 23 -0.08 -39.66 -4.57
N THR A 24 0.80 -39.23 -3.66
CA THR A 24 0.48 -38.29 -2.59
C THR A 24 1.04 -36.90 -2.91
N ILE A 25 0.25 -35.87 -2.56
CA ILE A 25 0.62 -34.47 -2.72
C ILE A 25 1.01 -33.95 -1.34
N HIS A 26 2.22 -33.39 -1.23
CA HIS A 26 2.74 -32.82 0.00
C HIS A 26 2.94 -31.32 -0.19
N HIS A 27 2.41 -30.51 0.73
CA HIS A 27 2.64 -29.07 0.77
C HIS A 27 3.58 -28.76 1.93
N SER A 28 4.57 -27.93 1.69
CA SER A 28 5.53 -27.53 2.72
C SER A 28 6.00 -26.10 2.50
N LEU A 29 6.34 -25.44 3.61
CA LEU A 29 7.07 -24.19 3.65
C LEU A 29 8.42 -24.48 4.31
N GLU A 30 9.50 -24.32 3.55
CA GLU A 30 10.87 -24.42 4.07
C GLU A 30 11.42 -23.00 4.25
N ILE A 31 11.94 -22.68 5.43
CA ILE A 31 12.58 -21.40 5.73
C ILE A 31 14.06 -21.67 6.01
N VAL A 32 14.92 -21.05 5.21
CA VAL A 32 16.38 -21.16 5.29
C VAL A 32 16.92 -19.89 5.93
N TYR A 33 17.61 -20.03 7.06
CA TYR A 33 18.22 -18.92 7.79
C TYR A 33 19.69 -18.77 7.39
N ILE A 34 19.97 -17.83 6.48
CA ILE A 34 21.28 -17.72 5.80
C ILE A 34 22.35 -17.12 6.71
N LYS A 35 21.97 -16.27 7.67
CA LYS A 35 22.91 -15.67 8.61
C LYS A 35 23.42 -16.63 9.68
N LEU A 36 22.75 -17.76 9.88
CA LEU A 36 23.18 -18.75 10.87
C LEU A 36 24.33 -19.59 10.31
N LYS A 37 25.25 -19.95 11.20
CA LYS A 37 26.32 -20.90 10.89
C LYS A 37 25.65 -22.20 10.41
N ASP A 38 26.09 -22.68 9.25
CA ASP A 38 25.58 -23.88 8.56
C ASP A 38 24.19 -23.77 7.89
N SER A 39 23.61 -22.56 7.77
CA SER A 39 22.33 -22.31 7.09
C SER A 39 21.20 -23.25 7.55
N SER A 40 20.73 -23.10 8.80
CA SER A 40 19.67 -23.95 9.33
C SER A 40 18.39 -23.85 8.48
N VAL A 41 17.74 -25.00 8.31
CA VAL A 41 16.49 -25.13 7.54
C VAL A 41 15.39 -25.59 8.47
N GLU A 42 14.29 -24.85 8.47
CA GLU A 42 13.07 -25.19 9.18
C GLU A 42 11.99 -25.56 8.18
N THR A 43 11.41 -26.76 8.31
CA THR A 43 10.36 -27.26 7.42
C THR A 43 9.03 -27.30 8.16
N ILE A 44 8.04 -26.60 7.62
CA ILE A 44 6.67 -26.56 8.12
C ILE A 44 5.79 -27.32 7.13
N GLU A 45 5.17 -28.41 7.57
CA GLU A 45 4.22 -29.15 6.75
C GLU A 45 2.86 -28.44 6.70
N LEU A 46 2.29 -28.34 5.49
CA LEU A 46 1.06 -27.62 5.24
C LEU A 46 -0.03 -28.58 4.76
N LYS A 47 -1.26 -28.35 5.21
CA LYS A 47 -2.43 -29.14 4.77
C LYS A 47 -2.87 -28.79 3.35
N ASN A 48 -2.69 -27.54 2.95
CA ASN A 48 -3.23 -26.97 1.72
C ASN A 48 -2.12 -26.33 0.87
N PRO A 49 -2.34 -26.20 -0.45
CA PRO A 49 -1.40 -25.49 -1.31
C PRO A 49 -1.33 -24.01 -0.93
N VAL A 50 -0.11 -23.47 -1.05
CA VAL A 50 0.16 -22.04 -0.83
C VAL A 50 -0.26 -21.25 -2.06
N SER A 51 -1.21 -20.34 -1.85
CA SER A 51 -1.63 -19.34 -2.84
C SER A 51 -0.59 -18.24 -2.93
N ASP A 52 -0.20 -17.68 -1.77
CA ASP A 52 0.72 -16.55 -1.63
C ASP A 52 1.49 -16.63 -0.30
N PHE A 53 2.70 -16.06 -0.27
CA PHE A 53 3.54 -15.99 0.92
C PHE A 53 4.37 -14.71 0.91
N VAL A 54 4.28 -13.91 1.96
CA VAL A 54 4.92 -12.58 2.00
C VAL A 54 5.52 -12.28 3.38
N TRP A 55 6.78 -11.82 3.38
CA TRP A 55 7.48 -11.32 4.56
C TRP A 55 7.08 -9.88 4.89
N GLU A 56 6.99 -9.57 6.19
CA GLU A 56 6.90 -8.21 6.66
C GLU A 56 8.20 -7.44 6.33
N PRO A 57 8.11 -6.25 5.72
CA PRO A 57 9.27 -5.40 5.51
C PRO A 57 9.91 -5.01 6.84
N TYR A 58 11.23 -5.23 6.97
CA TYR A 58 12.02 -4.89 8.16
C TYR A 58 11.59 -5.58 9.48
N GLY A 59 10.65 -6.51 9.44
CA GLY A 59 10.14 -7.22 10.61
C GLY A 59 10.45 -8.72 10.59
N SER A 60 9.91 -9.44 11.58
CA SER A 60 10.03 -10.90 11.72
C SER A 60 8.73 -11.65 11.39
N LEU A 61 7.66 -10.93 11.03
CA LEU A 61 6.39 -11.54 10.67
C LEU A 61 6.39 -12.00 9.21
N CYS A 62 5.63 -13.05 8.92
CA CYS A 62 5.26 -13.42 7.57
C CYS A 62 3.81 -13.89 7.50
N ALA A 63 3.20 -13.70 6.33
CA ALA A 63 1.85 -14.10 6.03
C ALA A 63 1.89 -15.25 5.01
N LEU A 64 1.20 -16.33 5.31
CA LEU A 64 1.05 -17.50 4.46
C LEU A 64 -0.44 -17.67 4.11
N VAL A 65 -0.76 -17.53 2.83
CA VAL A 65 -2.12 -17.64 2.31
C VAL A 65 -2.31 -19.00 1.65
N SER A 66 -3.32 -19.73 2.11
CA SER A 66 -3.79 -21.00 1.54
C SER A 66 -5.25 -20.87 1.10
N THR A 67 -5.80 -21.90 0.44
CA THR A 67 -7.16 -21.89 -0.16
C THR A 67 -8.29 -21.38 0.75
N SER A 68 -8.23 -21.64 2.06
CA SER A 68 -9.27 -21.28 3.03
C SER A 68 -8.73 -20.71 4.35
N THR A 69 -7.41 -20.52 4.44
CA THR A 69 -6.74 -20.17 5.69
C THR A 69 -5.61 -19.19 5.40
N VAL A 70 -5.46 -18.19 6.27
CA VAL A 70 -4.29 -17.32 6.32
C VAL A 70 -3.61 -17.52 7.66
N MET A 71 -2.34 -17.91 7.63
CA MET A 71 -1.51 -18.06 8.82
C MET A 71 -0.51 -16.92 8.90
N ILE A 72 -0.46 -16.26 10.05
CA ILE A 72 0.55 -15.25 10.37
C ILE A 72 1.56 -15.90 11.31
N LEU A 73 2.80 -15.99 10.84
CA LEU A 73 3.89 -16.63 11.54
C LEU A 73 4.90 -15.55 11.99
N ARG A 74 5.53 -15.76 13.13
CA ARG A 74 6.73 -15.03 13.56
C ARG A 74 7.92 -15.93 13.37
N SER A 75 8.98 -15.43 12.76
CA SER A 75 10.23 -16.15 12.54
C SER A 75 11.37 -15.38 13.20
N ASP A 76 11.79 -15.81 14.38
CA ASP A 76 12.81 -15.14 15.19
C ASP A 76 14.23 -15.65 14.84
N ASN A 77 14.54 -15.72 13.54
CA ASN A 77 15.80 -16.19 12.96
C ASN A 77 16.27 -17.61 13.35
N GLN A 78 15.50 -18.37 14.12
CA GLN A 78 15.84 -19.75 14.53
C GLN A 78 14.62 -20.67 14.52
N THR A 79 13.46 -20.15 14.93
CA THR A 79 12.22 -20.91 15.02
C THR A 79 11.06 -20.07 14.50
N THR A 80 10.09 -20.74 13.90
CA THR A 80 8.81 -20.15 13.54
C THR A 80 7.72 -20.51 14.55
N ALA A 81 6.89 -19.52 14.88
CA ALA A 81 5.73 -19.68 15.73
C ALA A 81 4.49 -19.08 15.06
N THR A 82 3.39 -19.81 15.07
CA THR A 82 2.11 -19.29 14.57
C THR A 82 1.52 -18.32 15.58
N ILE A 83 1.33 -17.06 15.16
CA ILE A 83 0.72 -16.03 16.00
C ILE A 83 -0.80 -16.04 15.84
N LYS A 84 -1.27 -16.12 14.60
CA LYS A 84 -2.68 -16.02 14.28
C LYS A 84 -3.01 -16.88 13.07
N THR A 85 -4.08 -17.64 13.19
CA THR A 85 -4.71 -18.30 12.05
C THR A 85 -6.07 -17.65 11.82
N ILE A 86 -6.32 -17.24 10.59
CA ILE A 86 -7.61 -16.77 10.09
C ILE A 86 -8.17 -17.93 9.26
N GLU A 87 -9.26 -18.52 9.71
CA GLU A 87 -9.92 -19.65 9.05
C GLU A 87 -11.15 -19.18 8.27
N ASN A 88 -11.61 -20.03 7.33
CA ASN A 88 -12.79 -19.80 6.50
C ASN A 88 -12.75 -18.47 5.73
N CYS A 89 -11.58 -18.08 5.26
CA CYS A 89 -11.37 -16.86 4.47
C CYS A 89 -10.99 -17.17 3.02
N ASN A 90 -11.41 -16.30 2.09
CA ASN A 90 -11.19 -16.46 0.64
C ASN A 90 -10.13 -15.48 0.09
N PHE A 91 -9.17 -15.09 0.93
CA PHE A 91 -8.05 -14.25 0.49
C PHE A 91 -7.09 -15.06 -0.36
N GLN A 92 -6.51 -14.41 -1.36
CA GLN A 92 -5.54 -15.02 -2.28
C GLN A 92 -4.23 -14.26 -2.34
N GLU A 93 -4.23 -13.01 -1.90
CA GLU A 93 -3.08 -12.12 -1.91
C GLU A 93 -2.91 -11.47 -0.53
N ALA A 94 -1.67 -11.41 -0.05
CA ALA A 94 -1.29 -10.77 1.20
C ALA A 94 -0.29 -9.65 0.93
N LEU A 95 -0.55 -8.44 1.44
CA LEU A 95 0.25 -7.26 1.15
C LEU A 95 0.62 -6.55 2.44
N TRP A 96 1.86 -6.74 2.89
CA TRP A 96 2.40 -5.97 4.01
C TRP A 96 2.62 -4.51 3.62
N CYS A 97 2.31 -3.61 4.55
CA CYS A 97 2.68 -2.21 4.47
C CYS A 97 4.21 -2.09 4.33
N PRO A 98 4.73 -1.20 3.47
CA PRO A 98 6.18 -0.99 3.32
C PRO A 98 6.91 -0.58 4.60
N LEU A 99 6.17 -0.06 5.60
CA LEU A 99 6.69 0.28 6.93
C LEU A 99 6.54 -0.86 7.96
N GLY A 100 5.96 -1.99 7.57
CA GLY A 100 5.57 -3.08 8.47
C GLY A 100 4.25 -2.81 9.20
N GLN A 101 3.97 -3.63 10.22
CA GLN A 101 2.84 -3.59 11.16
C GLN A 101 1.46 -3.83 10.55
N ILE A 102 1.14 -3.23 9.41
CA ILE A 102 -0.18 -3.34 8.78
C ILE A 102 -0.11 -4.34 7.62
N LEU A 103 -1.11 -5.23 7.57
CA LEU A 103 -1.28 -6.23 6.52
C LEU A 103 -2.64 -6.04 5.84
N ILE A 104 -2.65 -6.07 4.51
CA ILE A 104 -3.89 -6.20 3.75
C ILE A 104 -4.00 -7.64 3.26
N LEU A 105 -5.14 -8.26 3.52
CA LEU A 105 -5.53 -9.52 2.91
C LEU A 105 -6.60 -9.23 1.86
N ALA A 106 -6.37 -9.67 0.62
CA ALA A 106 -7.24 -9.35 -0.51
C ALA A 106 -7.68 -10.61 -1.28
N SER A 107 -8.93 -10.62 -1.75
CA SER A 107 -9.38 -11.54 -2.79
C SER A 107 -9.02 -10.97 -4.17
N ASN A 108 -8.74 -11.83 -5.16
CA ASN A 108 -8.35 -11.39 -6.52
C ASN A 108 -9.33 -11.83 -7.61
N ARG A 109 -10.49 -12.39 -7.26
CA ARG A 109 -11.46 -12.95 -8.23
C ARG A 109 -12.57 -11.96 -8.55
N GLY A 110 -12.26 -11.00 -9.44
CA GLY A 110 -13.20 -10.01 -9.96
C GLY A 110 -13.48 -8.89 -8.95
N ASP A 111 -14.08 -9.24 -7.82
CA ASP A 111 -14.30 -8.31 -6.71
C ASP A 111 -13.18 -8.44 -5.69
N ILE A 112 -12.43 -7.35 -5.49
CA ILE A 112 -11.47 -7.27 -4.39
C ILE A 112 -12.26 -6.93 -3.13
N MET A 113 -12.48 -7.95 -2.32
CA MET A 113 -12.79 -7.84 -0.89
C MET A 113 -11.46 -7.83 -0.15
N PHE A 114 -11.28 -6.87 0.74
CA PHE A 114 -10.06 -6.80 1.53
C PHE A 114 -10.34 -6.57 3.01
N GLU A 115 -9.43 -7.07 3.83
CA GLU A 115 -9.35 -6.81 5.25
C GLU A 115 -8.00 -6.18 5.58
N VAL A 116 -8.03 -5.18 6.44
CA VAL A 116 -6.85 -4.48 6.93
C VAL A 116 -6.61 -4.88 8.39
N TRP A 117 -5.46 -5.48 8.66
CA TRP A 117 -5.05 -5.97 9.98
C TRP A 117 -3.84 -5.21 10.51
N SER A 118 -3.86 -4.84 11.80
CA SER A 118 -2.72 -4.28 12.52
C SER A 118 -2.04 -5.34 13.39
N PHE A 119 -0.72 -5.35 13.36
CA PHE A 119 0.17 -6.22 14.13
C PHE A 119 1.19 -5.36 14.90
N ASP A 120 0.72 -4.64 15.91
CA ASP A 120 1.53 -3.68 16.67
C ASP A 120 2.43 -4.37 17.73
N GLY A 121 2.70 -5.68 17.57
CA GLY A 121 3.44 -6.53 18.50
C GLY A 121 2.72 -6.85 19.81
N LYS A 122 1.89 -5.94 20.33
CA LYS A 122 1.09 -6.11 21.56
C LYS A 122 -0.30 -6.68 21.29
N ASN A 123 -0.98 -6.13 20.28
CA ASN A 123 -2.36 -6.48 19.95
C ASN A 123 -2.48 -6.74 18.45
N ILE A 124 -3.38 -7.66 18.10
CA ILE A 124 -3.77 -7.94 16.73
C ILE A 124 -5.20 -7.48 16.57
N SER A 125 -5.43 -6.50 15.70
CA SER A 125 -6.75 -5.89 15.52
C SER A 125 -7.08 -5.71 14.05
N LEU A 126 -8.32 -6.00 13.68
CA LEU A 126 -8.86 -5.63 12.39
C LEU A 126 -9.17 -4.13 12.38
N LEU A 127 -8.52 -3.37 11.49
CA LEU A 127 -8.71 -1.94 11.34
C LEU A 127 -9.92 -1.61 10.47
N GLY A 128 -10.14 -2.38 9.40
CA GLY A 128 -11.19 -2.09 8.44
C GLY A 128 -11.40 -3.19 7.42
N ARG A 129 -12.55 -3.10 6.75
CA ARG A 129 -12.92 -3.93 5.60
C ARG A 129 -13.35 -3.02 4.47
N GLY A 130 -13.10 -3.45 3.24
CA GLY A 130 -13.61 -2.76 2.08
C GLY A 130 -13.82 -3.68 0.89
N GLN A 131 -14.57 -3.18 -0.06
CA GLN A 131 -14.85 -3.84 -1.33
C GLN A 131 -14.61 -2.86 -2.47
N HIS A 132 -13.97 -3.34 -3.53
CA HIS A 132 -13.93 -2.67 -4.81
C HIS A 132 -14.35 -3.67 -5.90
N THR A 133 -15.56 -3.49 -6.39
CA THR A 133 -16.13 -4.28 -7.49
C THR A 133 -15.30 -4.13 -8.75
N ASP A 134 -15.09 -5.24 -9.47
CA ASP A 134 -14.28 -5.32 -10.70
C ASP A 134 -12.81 -4.87 -10.56
N ALA A 135 -12.32 -4.68 -9.33
CA ALA A 135 -10.93 -4.36 -9.12
C ALA A 135 -10.06 -5.58 -9.40
N ASN A 136 -8.93 -5.35 -10.05
CA ASN A 136 -7.98 -6.39 -10.39
C ASN A 136 -6.55 -6.04 -9.96
N TYR A 137 -6.39 -4.91 -9.27
CA TYR A 137 -5.12 -4.45 -8.78
C TYR A 137 -5.27 -3.78 -7.42
N ILE A 138 -4.35 -4.10 -6.53
CA ILE A 138 -4.20 -3.49 -5.21
C ILE A 138 -2.72 -3.24 -4.94
N ALA A 139 -2.38 -2.07 -4.41
CA ALA A 139 -0.99 -1.77 -4.05
C ALA A 139 -0.86 -0.70 -2.97
N TRP A 140 0.14 -0.89 -2.11
CA TRP A 140 0.56 0.08 -1.12
C TRP A 140 1.32 1.26 -1.73
N SER A 141 1.07 2.45 -1.18
CA SER A 141 1.96 3.59 -1.37
C SER A 141 3.31 3.32 -0.72
N SER A 142 4.39 3.81 -1.32
CA SER A 142 5.76 3.73 -0.76
C SER A 142 5.89 4.32 0.66
N THR A 143 4.93 5.14 1.10
CA THR A 143 4.89 5.71 2.46
C THR A 143 4.12 4.87 3.47
N GLY A 144 3.39 3.83 3.06
CA GLY A 144 2.54 3.04 3.96
C GLY A 144 1.27 3.73 4.49
N LYS A 145 1.06 5.01 4.19
CA LYS A 145 -0.11 5.77 4.67
C LYS A 145 -1.39 5.49 3.89
N PHE A 146 -1.24 5.06 2.65
CA PHE A 146 -2.34 4.87 1.70
C PHE A 146 -2.11 3.62 0.88
N PHE A 147 -3.19 3.01 0.41
CA PHE A 147 -3.15 2.01 -0.64
C PHE A 147 -4.18 2.35 -1.70
N VAL A 148 -4.01 1.80 -2.90
CA VAL A 148 -4.92 1.99 -4.02
C VAL A 148 -5.51 0.65 -4.40
N THR A 149 -6.79 0.64 -4.73
CA THR A 149 -7.38 -0.44 -5.51
C THR A 149 -7.87 0.14 -6.83
N SER A 150 -7.69 -0.59 -7.92
CA SER A 150 -8.13 -0.12 -9.23
C SER A 150 -8.71 -1.25 -10.06
N SER A 151 -9.74 -0.92 -10.82
CA SER A 151 -10.27 -1.67 -11.93
C SER A 151 -9.74 -1.02 -13.21
N HIS A 152 -8.93 -1.76 -13.97
CA HIS A 152 -8.40 -1.29 -15.25
C HIS A 152 -8.18 -2.43 -16.22
N GLY A 153 -8.20 -2.12 -17.52
CA GLY A 153 -7.97 -3.09 -18.59
C GLY A 153 -9.24 -3.44 -19.39
N PRO A 154 -9.08 -4.27 -20.43
CA PRO A 154 -10.12 -4.49 -21.44
C PRO A 154 -11.36 -5.23 -20.90
N ASN A 155 -11.20 -6.00 -19.82
CA ASN A 155 -12.28 -6.80 -19.23
C ASN A 155 -12.98 -6.11 -18.05
N ALA A 156 -12.54 -4.90 -17.65
CA ALA A 156 -13.14 -4.18 -16.54
C ALA A 156 -14.45 -3.51 -17.01
N SER A 157 -15.57 -3.81 -16.35
CA SER A 157 -16.87 -3.21 -16.67
C SER A 157 -16.89 -1.69 -16.46
N GLY A 158 -16.06 -1.23 -15.52
CA GLY A 158 -15.83 0.18 -15.23
C GLY A 158 -14.37 0.42 -14.86
N ASN A 159 -13.79 1.48 -15.41
CA ASN A 159 -12.44 1.93 -15.09
C ASN A 159 -12.50 2.91 -13.93
N LYS A 160 -12.03 2.46 -12.75
CA LYS A 160 -12.14 3.21 -11.50
C LYS A 160 -10.92 2.95 -10.65
N PHE A 161 -10.45 3.96 -9.93
CA PHE A 161 -9.50 3.78 -8.86
C PHE A 161 -10.03 4.38 -7.57
N ILE A 162 -9.69 3.74 -6.46
CA ILE A 162 -10.05 4.17 -5.11
C ILE A 162 -8.75 4.22 -4.30
N ILE A 163 -8.48 5.38 -3.72
CA ILE A 163 -7.39 5.55 -2.75
C ILE A 163 -7.99 5.42 -1.36
N TRP A 164 -7.38 4.54 -0.58
CA TRP A 164 -7.78 4.21 0.77
C TRP A 164 -6.71 4.71 1.76
N SER A 165 -7.16 5.07 2.96
CA SER A 165 -6.29 5.24 4.13
C SER A 165 -5.71 3.88 4.54
N CYS A 166 -4.57 3.87 5.22
CA CYS A 166 -3.98 2.64 5.79
C CYS A 166 -4.91 1.88 6.75
N ALA A 167 -5.96 2.53 7.28
CA ALA A 167 -7.00 1.89 8.09
C ALA A 167 -8.21 1.34 7.28
N GLY A 168 -8.26 1.55 5.97
CA GLY A 168 -9.33 1.07 5.09
C GLY A 168 -10.46 2.07 4.80
N TYR A 169 -10.31 3.35 5.15
CA TYR A 169 -11.29 4.39 4.80
C TYR A 169 -11.08 4.92 3.37
N ILE A 170 -12.16 5.17 2.63
CA ILE A 170 -12.09 5.79 1.29
C ILE A 170 -11.67 7.25 1.42
N LEU A 171 -10.63 7.66 0.70
CA LEU A 171 -10.18 9.05 0.59
C LEU A 171 -10.59 9.67 -0.73
N ILE A 172 -10.36 8.95 -1.83
CA ILE A 172 -10.67 9.39 -3.18
C ILE A 172 -11.26 8.19 -3.93
N SER A 173 -12.34 8.43 -4.66
CA SER A 173 -12.94 7.46 -5.57
C SER A 173 -13.25 8.17 -6.87
N GLN A 174 -12.61 7.76 -7.96
CA GLN A 174 -12.78 8.41 -9.26
C GLN A 174 -12.83 7.39 -10.39
N SER A 175 -13.80 7.57 -11.28
CA SER A 175 -13.86 6.87 -12.56
C SER A 175 -13.08 7.65 -13.63
N ILE A 176 -12.31 6.92 -14.43
CA ILE A 176 -11.53 7.47 -15.54
C ILE A 176 -11.88 6.66 -16.79
N GLN A 177 -12.14 7.32 -17.91
CA GLN A 177 -12.35 6.61 -19.17
C GLN A 177 -11.05 5.94 -19.63
N SER A 178 -11.14 4.65 -19.98
CA SER A 178 -10.01 3.86 -20.53
C SER A 178 -8.74 3.87 -19.66
N LEU A 179 -8.87 3.58 -18.36
CA LEU A 179 -7.71 3.42 -17.48
C LEU A 179 -6.90 2.17 -17.90
N SER A 180 -5.62 2.35 -18.24
CA SER A 180 -4.76 1.24 -18.65
C SER A 180 -3.99 0.61 -17.49
N TYR A 181 -3.45 1.43 -16.58
CA TYR A 181 -2.71 0.98 -15.40
C TYR A 181 -2.84 2.00 -14.27
N CYS A 182 -2.71 1.53 -13.03
CA CYS A 182 -2.64 2.36 -11.84
C CYS A 182 -1.42 1.95 -11.02
N LEU A 183 -0.47 2.84 -10.81
CA LEU A 183 0.78 2.53 -10.10
C LEU A 183 1.15 3.70 -9.18
N TRP A 184 1.65 3.38 -7.99
CA TRP A 184 2.29 4.38 -7.15
C TRP A 184 3.64 4.75 -7.75
N ARG A 185 3.94 6.06 -7.82
CA ARG A 185 5.28 6.51 -8.19
C ARG A 185 6.28 6.04 -7.12
N PRO A 186 7.35 5.33 -7.50
CA PRO A 186 8.39 4.96 -6.56
C PRO A 186 8.99 6.23 -5.96
N ARG A 187 9.20 6.25 -4.65
CA ARG A 187 9.93 7.32 -3.99
C ARG A 187 11.33 6.84 -3.70
N SER A 188 12.33 7.70 -3.95
CA SER A 188 13.67 7.47 -3.44
C SER A 188 13.60 7.30 -1.94
N LYS A 189 14.37 6.35 -1.41
CA LYS A 189 14.53 6.22 0.03
C LYS A 189 15.04 7.56 0.57
N ILE A 190 14.37 8.10 1.56
CA ILE A 190 14.87 9.30 2.25
C ILE A 190 16.14 8.82 2.95
N PHE A 191 17.30 9.29 2.48
CA PHE A 191 18.57 9.02 3.16
C PHE A 191 18.48 9.68 4.52
N SER A 192 18.26 8.86 5.53
CA SER A 192 18.24 9.26 6.93
C SER A 192 19.40 8.54 7.58
N THR A 193 20.26 9.30 8.24
CA THR A 193 21.30 8.69 9.06
C THR A 193 20.66 8.03 10.28
N PRO A 194 21.27 6.99 10.89
CA PRO A 194 20.75 6.40 12.12
C PRO A 194 20.52 7.44 13.23
N THR A 195 21.36 8.48 13.28
CA THR A 195 21.23 9.63 14.19
C THR A 195 20.00 10.47 13.89
N ASP A 196 19.66 10.73 12.62
CA ASP A 196 18.45 11.46 12.24
C ASP A 196 17.20 10.69 12.65
N ILE A 197 17.19 9.38 12.43
CA ILE A 197 16.09 8.51 12.82
C ILE A 197 15.88 8.59 14.33
N GLN A 198 16.95 8.47 15.12
CA GLN A 198 16.89 8.60 16.58
C GLN A 198 16.41 9.97 17.05
N ASN A 199 16.84 11.05 16.38
CA ASN A 199 16.38 12.41 16.65
C ASN A 199 14.89 12.60 16.33
N ILE A 200 14.37 11.92 15.29
CA ILE A 200 12.94 11.91 14.97
C ILE A 200 12.15 11.17 16.05
N TRP A 201 12.63 10.01 16.50
CA TRP A 201 11.95 9.23 17.55
C TRP A 201 11.92 9.96 18.89
N THR A 202 13.02 10.61 19.28
CA THR A 202 13.07 11.40 20.52
C THR A 202 12.16 12.62 20.47
N ASN A 203 11.97 13.23 19.30
CA ASN A 203 11.13 14.42 19.12
C ASN A 203 9.77 14.12 18.45
N ILE A 204 9.29 12.87 18.51
CA ILE A 204 8.09 12.44 17.77
C ILE A 204 6.86 13.26 18.17
N GLU A 205 6.72 13.63 19.44
CA GLU A 205 5.60 14.42 19.95
C GLU A 205 5.62 15.85 19.41
N LYS A 206 6.82 16.46 19.34
CA LYS A 206 7.01 17.80 18.78
C LYS A 206 6.59 17.84 17.32
N TYR A 207 7.07 16.88 16.52
CA TYR A 207 6.69 16.79 15.10
C TYR A 207 5.20 16.50 14.93
N THR A 208 4.64 15.59 15.74
CA THR A 208 3.20 15.28 15.72
C THR A 208 2.37 16.53 15.98
N ARG A 209 2.73 17.32 16.99
CA ARG A 209 2.06 18.58 17.29
C ARG A 209 2.16 19.57 16.13
N GLN A 210 3.37 19.82 15.63
CA GLN A 210 3.60 20.73 14.50
C GLN A 210 2.77 20.35 13.27
N TYR A 211 2.82 19.07 12.86
CA TYR A 211 2.03 18.59 11.72
C TYR A 211 0.52 18.66 11.98
N SER A 212 0.07 18.41 13.21
CA SER A 212 -1.35 18.53 13.55
C SER A 212 -1.86 19.98 13.44
N GLU A 213 -1.05 20.95 13.85
CA GLU A 213 -1.35 22.38 13.76
C GLU A 213 -1.36 22.85 12.29
N GLU A 214 -0.38 22.39 11.49
CA GLU A 214 -0.30 22.67 10.05
C GLU A 214 -1.48 22.06 9.28
N ILE A 215 -1.88 20.82 9.59
CA ILE A 215 -3.06 20.20 8.98
C ILE A 215 -4.33 20.99 9.35
N LYS A 216 -4.45 21.46 10.59
CA LYS A 216 -5.60 22.28 11.03
C LYS A 216 -5.63 23.62 10.29
N SER A 217 -4.50 24.31 10.16
CA SER A 217 -4.41 25.60 9.47
C SER A 217 -4.72 25.47 7.98
N LEU A 218 -4.23 24.41 7.32
CA LEU A 218 -4.54 24.12 5.93
C LEU A 218 -6.03 23.83 5.71
N LYS A 219 -6.66 23.05 6.60
CA LYS A 219 -8.11 22.79 6.55
C LYS A 219 -8.93 24.08 6.71
N LEU A 220 -8.56 24.94 7.65
CA LEU A 220 -9.24 26.22 7.88
C LEU A 220 -9.11 27.13 6.65
N THR A 221 -7.92 27.22 6.07
CA THR A 221 -7.66 28.01 4.86
C THR A 221 -8.48 27.50 3.68
N HIS A 222 -8.55 26.18 3.51
CA HIS A 222 -9.38 25.57 2.49
C HIS A 222 -10.87 25.87 2.69
N HIS A 223 -11.38 25.79 3.92
CA HIS A 223 -12.79 26.09 4.21
C HIS A 223 -13.15 27.55 3.90
N LYS A 224 -12.33 28.51 4.36
CA LYS A 224 -12.50 29.94 4.06
C LYS A 224 -12.51 30.21 2.55
N PHE A 225 -11.64 29.54 1.81
CA PHE A 225 -11.61 29.65 0.35
C PHE A 225 -12.90 29.11 -0.28
N VAL A 226 -13.36 27.92 0.12
CA VAL A 226 -14.60 27.33 -0.37
C VAL A 226 -15.80 28.24 -0.09
N ASP A 227 -15.87 28.85 1.10
CA ASP A 227 -16.95 29.77 1.45
C ASP A 227 -16.92 31.05 0.63
N THR A 228 -15.72 31.61 0.40
CA THR A 228 -15.54 32.77 -0.48
C THR A 228 -16.04 32.44 -1.90
N VAL A 229 -15.62 31.30 -2.44
CA VAL A 229 -16.08 30.84 -3.76
C VAL A 229 -17.59 30.64 -3.77
N LYS A 230 -18.20 30.07 -2.73
CA LYS A 230 -19.67 29.90 -2.68
C LYS A 230 -20.41 31.25 -2.72
N VAL A 231 -19.93 32.26 -2.01
CA VAL A 231 -20.51 33.60 -2.02
C VAL A 231 -20.39 34.23 -3.42
N ASP A 232 -19.20 34.19 -4.00
CA ASP A 232 -18.95 34.68 -5.36
C ASP A 232 -19.84 33.97 -6.40
N VAL A 233 -20.06 32.68 -6.20
CA VAL A 233 -20.90 31.84 -7.07
C VAL A 233 -22.38 32.16 -6.96
N ASN A 234 -22.87 32.39 -5.74
CA ASN A 234 -24.26 32.75 -5.51
C ASN A 234 -24.59 34.15 -6.03
N TRP A 235 -23.61 35.07 -6.04
CA TRP A 235 -23.75 36.41 -6.63
C TRP A 235 -23.73 36.43 -8.18
N LEU A 236 -23.26 35.37 -8.83
CA LEU A 236 -23.03 35.32 -10.30
C LEU A 236 -24.10 34.55 -11.11
N ALA A 237 -25.22 34.16 -10.50
CA ALA A 237 -26.38 33.68 -11.24
C ALA A 237 -27.20 34.92 -11.68
N PRO A 238 -27.11 35.46 -12.93
CA PRO A 238 -27.03 34.73 -14.20
C PRO A 238 -26.26 35.44 -15.37
N SER A 239 -25.15 34.89 -15.88
CA SER A 239 -24.81 35.00 -17.32
C SER A 239 -23.78 33.94 -17.75
N THR A 240 -23.95 33.43 -18.97
CA THR A 240 -23.12 32.36 -19.59
C THR A 240 -21.64 32.76 -19.75
N ALA A 241 -21.32 34.05 -19.86
CA ALA A 241 -19.94 34.54 -19.93
C ALA A 241 -19.18 34.39 -18.60
N ALA A 242 -19.85 34.64 -17.47
CA ALA A 242 -19.27 34.48 -16.14
C ALA A 242 -18.98 33.00 -15.80
N GLN A 243 -19.78 32.06 -16.33
CA GLN A 243 -19.53 30.62 -16.20
C GLN A 243 -18.22 30.18 -16.89
N ILE A 244 -17.89 30.76 -18.05
CA ILE A 244 -16.67 30.43 -18.79
C ILE A 244 -15.43 30.98 -18.08
N GLU A 245 -15.49 32.21 -17.53
CA GLU A 245 -14.41 32.74 -16.69
C GLU A 245 -14.21 31.92 -15.42
N ARG A 246 -15.30 31.41 -14.82
CA ARG A 246 -15.27 30.54 -13.64
C ARG A 246 -14.56 29.22 -13.90
N ILE A 247 -14.83 28.57 -15.04
CA ILE A 247 -14.12 27.35 -15.46
C ILE A 247 -12.63 27.65 -15.67
N LYS A 248 -12.29 28.82 -16.23
CA LYS A 248 -10.88 29.25 -16.43
C LYS A 248 -10.16 29.54 -15.11
N LYS A 249 -10.79 30.22 -14.14
CA LYS A 249 -10.20 30.49 -12.82
C LYS A 249 -9.99 29.21 -12.00
N ILE A 250 -10.98 28.30 -11.98
CA ILE A 250 -10.87 27.00 -11.31
C ILE A 250 -9.78 26.15 -11.98
N SER A 251 -9.74 26.11 -13.31
CA SER A 251 -8.69 25.42 -14.08
C SER A 251 -7.29 25.96 -13.78
N ASN A 252 -7.12 27.29 -13.74
CA ASN A 252 -5.83 27.91 -13.42
C ASN A 252 -5.41 27.68 -11.97
N TYR A 253 -6.35 27.66 -11.01
CA TYR A 253 -6.05 27.33 -9.62
C TYR A 253 -5.66 25.85 -9.45
N CYS A 254 -6.38 24.93 -10.10
CA CYS A 254 -6.01 23.51 -10.14
C CYS A 254 -4.63 23.30 -10.78
N LYS A 255 -4.29 24.07 -11.84
CA LYS A 255 -2.95 24.10 -12.42
C LYS A 255 -1.90 24.67 -11.47
N ARG A 256 -2.23 25.71 -10.70
CA ARG A 256 -1.32 26.30 -9.71
C ARG A 256 -1.08 25.38 -8.51
N TYR A 257 -2.10 24.67 -8.02
CA TYR A 257 -1.93 23.68 -6.95
C TYR A 257 -1.19 22.42 -7.43
N ARG A 258 -1.41 21.98 -8.69
CA ARG A 258 -0.55 20.96 -9.30
C ARG A 258 0.89 21.46 -9.44
N GLY A 259 1.06 22.72 -9.88
CA GLY A 259 2.35 23.38 -10.05
C GLY A 259 3.09 23.63 -8.74
N ILE A 260 2.43 23.96 -7.64
CA ILE A 260 3.05 24.14 -6.31
C ILE A 260 3.52 22.79 -5.76
N ILE A 261 2.79 21.70 -6.02
CA ILE A 261 3.21 20.33 -5.65
C ILE A 261 4.38 19.85 -6.53
N ASP A 262 4.49 20.34 -7.76
CA ASP A 262 5.55 19.98 -8.71
C ASP A 262 6.81 20.90 -8.59
N GLU A 263 6.70 22.22 -8.45
CA GLU A 263 7.83 23.18 -8.42
C GLU A 263 8.72 23.07 -7.17
N GLU A 264 8.14 22.80 -5.99
CA GLU A 264 8.94 22.54 -4.78
C GLU A 264 9.75 21.23 -4.88
N ARG A 265 9.35 20.30 -5.78
CA ARG A 265 10.10 19.06 -6.03
C ARG A 265 11.05 19.15 -7.22
N TYR A 266 10.72 19.89 -8.28
CA TYR A 266 11.55 19.95 -9.48
C TYR A 266 12.73 20.92 -9.40
N SER A 267 12.67 21.95 -8.55
CA SER A 267 13.81 22.86 -8.32
C SER A 267 15.04 22.17 -7.71
N SER A 268 14.87 21.00 -7.05
CA SER A 268 15.99 20.19 -6.56
C SER A 268 16.43 19.06 -7.49
N ILE A 269 15.62 18.70 -8.50
CA ILE A 269 15.88 17.58 -9.42
C ILE A 269 16.45 18.06 -10.77
N ALA A 270 16.17 19.30 -11.18
CA ALA A 270 16.65 19.88 -12.43
C ALA A 270 18.19 20.06 -12.53
N ALA A 271 18.94 19.78 -11.46
CA ALA A 271 20.41 19.87 -11.45
C ALA A 271 21.14 18.60 -11.94
N ARG A 272 20.45 17.51 -12.30
CA ARG A 272 21.13 16.30 -12.81
C ARG A 272 20.42 15.70 -14.03
N ASN A 273 20.90 16.13 -15.20
CA ASN A 273 20.60 15.58 -16.52
C ASN A 273 20.84 14.06 -16.57
N TYR A 274 19.83 13.29 -17.01
CA TYR A 274 20.03 12.03 -17.72
C TYR A 274 19.03 11.91 -18.88
N PRO A 275 19.48 11.59 -20.10
CA PRO A 275 18.61 11.47 -21.26
C PRO A 275 17.93 10.09 -21.26
N ILE A 276 16.60 10.06 -21.21
CA ILE A 276 15.83 8.84 -21.44
C ILE A 276 15.67 8.67 -22.95
N LYS A 277 16.41 7.72 -23.53
CA LYS A 277 16.13 7.19 -24.87
C LYS A 277 14.82 6.42 -24.81
N ALA A 278 13.78 6.94 -25.48
CA ALA A 278 12.63 6.15 -25.87
C ALA A 278 13.07 5.10 -26.89
N ARG A 279 12.67 3.84 -26.67
CA ARG A 279 12.74 2.79 -27.69
C ARG A 279 11.31 2.46 -28.10
N LEU A 280 11.08 2.53 -29.41
CA LEU A 280 9.88 2.04 -30.12
C LEU A 280 9.64 0.56 -29.83
#